data_AF-A0A699RQX8-F1
#
_entry.id   AF-A0A699RQX8-F1
#
_cell.length_a   1.000
_cell.length_b   1.000
_cell.length_c   1.000
_cell.angle_alpha   90.00
_cell.angle_beta   90.00
_cell.angle_gamma   90.00
#
_symmetry.space_group_name_H-M   'P 1'
#
loop_
_entity.id
_entity.type
_entity.pdbx_description
1 polymer ?
#
loop_
_entity_poly.entity_id
_entity_poly.type
_entity_poly.pdbx_seq_one_letter_code
_entity_poly.pdbx_strand_id
1 'polypeptide(L)'
;MVNIRTDVNLSAAVQNALQALLPQIREKIREEFPEQERLKREYHSIRQTSTETSTEFMQCLLRLAGFLGAAAGTEEEQAKNFQWGLRRS
;
A
#
# COMPACT_ATOMS: atom_id res chain seq x y z
N MET A 1 25.36 34.63 19.79
CA MET A 1 24.28 35.44 19.17
C MET A 1 23.90 34.76 17.86
N VAL A 2 22.79 34.01 17.86
CA VAL A 2 22.33 33.20 16.71
C VAL A 2 21.74 34.13 15.64
N ASN A 3 22.12 33.95 14.39
CA ASN A 3 21.84 34.88 13.29
C ASN A 3 20.40 34.72 12.76
N ILE A 4 19.51 35.59 13.23
CA ILE A 4 18.05 35.58 12.99
C ILE A 4 17.69 35.66 11.49
N ARG A 5 18.50 36.31 10.64
CA ARG A 5 18.22 36.41 9.20
C ARG A 5 18.35 35.07 8.46
N THR A 6 19.31 34.24 8.88
CA THR A 6 19.47 32.88 8.34
C THR A 6 18.32 31.96 8.76
N ASP A 7 17.83 32.11 9.98
CA ASP A 7 16.70 31.35 10.53
C ASP A 7 15.37 31.70 9.81
N VAL A 8 15.11 33.00 9.61
CA VAL A 8 13.93 33.47 8.86
C VAL A 8 13.93 33.00 7.40
N ASN A 9 15.09 33.03 6.72
CA ASN A 9 15.21 32.55 5.35
C ASN A 9 14.99 31.04 5.24
N LEU A 10 15.48 30.26 6.21
CA LEU A 10 15.26 28.81 6.26
C LEU A 10 13.78 28.49 6.52
N SER A 11 13.15 29.19 7.46
CA SER A 11 11.72 29.01 7.75
C SER A 11 10.84 29.31 6.54
N ALA A 12 11.17 30.36 5.76
CA ALA A 12 10.44 30.68 4.54
C ALA A 12 10.61 29.60 3.45
N ALA A 13 11.82 29.04 3.29
CA ALA A 13 12.09 27.96 2.35
C ALA A 13 11.31 26.68 2.71
N VAL A 14 11.29 26.30 3.99
CA VAL A 14 10.52 25.15 4.48
C VAL A 14 9.01 25.37 4.28
N GLN A 15 8.50 26.57 4.61
CA GLN A 15 7.08 26.89 4.44
C GLN A 15 6.65 26.84 2.96
N ASN A 16 7.48 27.37 2.06
CA ASN A 16 7.22 27.34 0.62
C ASN A 16 7.28 25.92 0.05
N ALA A 17 8.25 25.12 0.48
CA ALA A 17 8.35 23.71 0.10
C ALA A 17 7.11 22.92 0.56
N LEU A 18 6.67 23.15 1.80
CA LEU A 18 5.46 22.52 2.33
C LEU A 18 4.22 22.95 1.53
N GLN A 19 4.07 24.24 1.26
CA GLN A 19 2.96 24.77 0.47
C GLN A 19 2.89 24.16 -0.95
N ALA A 20 4.05 23.88 -1.55
CA ALA A 20 4.15 23.26 -2.88
C ALA A 20 3.91 21.73 -2.87
N LEU A 21 4.25 21.04 -1.77
CA LEU A 21 4.12 19.59 -1.67
C LEU A 21 2.76 19.12 -1.13
N LEU A 22 2.07 19.95 -0.33
CA LEU A 22 0.77 19.59 0.24
C LEU A 22 -0.28 19.17 -0.81
N PRO A 23 -0.44 19.87 -1.95
CA PRO A 23 -1.38 19.42 -3.00
C PRO A 23 -1.01 18.06 -3.59
N GLN A 24 0.29 17.79 -3.77
CA GLN A 24 0.78 16.52 -4.32
C GLN A 24 0.53 15.36 -3.36
N ILE A 25 0.78 15.57 -2.06
CA ILE A 25 0.49 14.58 -1.02
C ILE A 25 -1.02 14.32 -0.94
N ARG A 26 -1.85 15.36 -1.05
CA ARG A 26 -3.31 15.23 -1.01
C ARG A 26 -3.83 14.39 -2.18
N GLU A 27 -3.39 14.65 -3.40
CA GLU A 27 -3.81 13.86 -4.56
C GLU A 27 -3.25 12.44 -4.48
N LYS A 28 -2.00 12.26 -4.03
CA LYS A 28 -1.42 10.93 -3.82
C LYS A 28 -2.25 10.09 -2.84
N ILE A 29 -2.67 10.67 -1.71
CA ILE A 29 -3.54 9.99 -0.75
C ILE A 29 -4.91 9.69 -1.36
N ARG A 30 -5.46 10.64 -2.13
CA ARG A 30 -6.77 10.49 -2.79
C ARG A 30 -6.79 9.33 -3.79
N GLU A 31 -5.68 9.08 -4.48
CA GLU A 31 -5.55 7.99 -5.44
C GLU A 31 -5.14 6.67 -4.77
N GLU A 32 -4.17 6.69 -3.85
CA GLU A 32 -3.65 5.46 -3.23
C GLU A 32 -4.63 4.80 -2.25
N PHE A 33 -5.42 5.58 -1.51
CA PHE A 33 -6.35 5.03 -0.52
C PHE A 33 -7.46 4.14 -1.11
N PRO A 34 -8.24 4.58 -2.12
CA PRO A 34 -9.24 3.71 -2.76
C PRO A 34 -8.61 2.52 -3.49
N GLU A 35 -7.40 2.68 -4.02
CA GLU A 35 -6.63 1.60 -4.64
C GLU A 35 -6.22 0.53 -3.62
N GLN A 36 -5.74 0.93 -2.43
CA GLN A 36 -5.48 -0.01 -1.33
C GLN A 36 -6.75 -0.75 -0.90
N GLU A 37 -7.89 -0.08 -0.79
CA GLU A 37 -9.18 -0.72 -0.45
C GLU A 37 -9.69 -1.66 -1.55
N ARG A 38 -9.37 -1.39 -2.82
CA ARG A 38 -9.62 -2.33 -3.92
C ARG A 38 -8.74 -3.57 -3.79
N LEU A 39 -7.44 -3.38 -3.58
CA LEU A 39 -6.46 -4.46 -3.44
C LEU A 39 -6.76 -5.36 -2.23
N LYS A 40 -7.20 -4.80 -1.09
CA LYS A 40 -7.63 -5.60 0.07
C LYS A 40 -8.81 -6.51 -0.28
N ARG A 41 -9.82 -5.99 -0.99
CA ARG A 41 -10.98 -6.77 -1.41
C ARG A 41 -10.61 -7.88 -2.38
N GLU A 42 -9.71 -7.58 -3.32
CA GLU A 42 -9.17 -8.57 -4.25
C GLU A 42 -8.39 -9.65 -3.51
N TYR A 43 -7.51 -9.25 -2.60
CA TYR A 43 -6.71 -10.15 -1.77
C TYR A 43 -7.57 -11.14 -0.97
N HIS A 44 -8.65 -10.68 -0.33
CA HIS A 44 -9.55 -11.55 0.43
C HIS A 44 -10.50 -12.40 -0.43
N SER A 45 -10.65 -12.05 -1.71
CA SER A 45 -11.53 -12.77 -2.64
C SER A 45 -10.78 -13.70 -3.59
N ILE A 46 -9.45 -13.68 -3.55
CA ILE A 46 -8.61 -14.45 -4.47
C ILE A 46 -8.80 -15.95 -4.25
N ARG A 47 -8.84 -16.69 -5.35
CA ARG A 47 -9.03 -18.14 -5.37
C ARG A 47 -8.25 -18.72 -6.54
N GLN A 48 -7.79 -19.95 -6.37
CA GLN A 48 -7.18 -20.67 -7.47
C GLN A 48 -8.28 -21.03 -8.49
N THR A 49 -7.93 -20.94 -9.76
CA THR A 49 -8.73 -21.27 -10.93
C THR A 49 -8.24 -22.59 -11.52
N SER A 50 -9.11 -23.32 -12.20
CA SER A 50 -8.76 -24.64 -12.75
C SER A 50 -7.67 -24.61 -13.83
N THR A 51 -7.36 -23.43 -14.36
CA THR A 51 -6.36 -23.22 -15.41
C THR A 51 -5.03 -22.70 -14.87
N GLU A 52 -4.95 -22.29 -13.61
CA GLU A 52 -3.70 -21.80 -13.01
C GLU A 52 -3.04 -22.86 -12.13
N THR A 53 -1.72 -22.89 -12.16
CA THR A 53 -0.93 -23.73 -11.27
C THR A 53 -0.92 -23.15 -9.86
N SER A 54 -0.71 -24.00 -8.84
CA SER A 54 -0.60 -23.54 -7.45
C SER A 54 0.55 -22.55 -7.25
N THR A 55 1.62 -22.65 -8.05
CA THR A 55 2.75 -21.73 -8.04
C THR A 55 2.37 -20.35 -8.59
N GLU A 56 1.61 -20.28 -9.68
CA GLU A 56 1.11 -19.01 -10.22
C GLU A 56 0.17 -18.32 -9.23
N PHE A 57 -0.73 -19.09 -8.62
CA PHE A 57 -1.60 -18.60 -7.56
C PHE A 57 -0.81 -18.07 -6.34
N MET A 58 0.21 -18.81 -5.88
CA MET A 58 1.11 -18.36 -4.81
C MET A 58 1.83 -17.06 -5.16
N GLN A 59 2.35 -16.94 -6.39
CA GLN A 59 3.02 -15.72 -6.83
C GLN A 59 2.07 -14.53 -6.84
N CYS A 60 0.82 -14.71 -7.27
CA CYS A 60 -0.19 -13.66 -7.25
C CYS A 60 -0.50 -13.21 -5.81
N LEU A 61 -0.71 -14.17 -4.90
CA LEU A 61 -1.00 -13.88 -3.49
C LEU A 61 0.17 -13.15 -2.81
N LEU A 62 1.40 -13.59 -3.03
CA LEU A 62 2.60 -12.94 -2.48
C LEU A 62 2.81 -11.55 -3.05
N ARG A 63 2.50 -11.33 -4.34
CA ARG A 63 2.58 -10.02 -4.98
C ARG A 63 1.59 -9.04 -4.35
N LEU A 64 0.33 -9.46 -4.16
CA LEU A 64 -0.70 -8.64 -3.50
C LEU A 64 -0.33 -8.34 -2.04
N ALA A 65 0.15 -9.35 -1.30
CA ALA A 65 0.62 -9.17 0.08
C ALA A 65 1.78 -8.19 0.16
N GLY A 66 2.71 -8.21 -0.81
CA GLY A 66 3.81 -7.26 -0.91
C GLY A 66 3.38 -5.81 -1.12
N PHE A 67 2.31 -5.57 -1.89
CA PHE A 67 1.73 -4.23 -2.07
C PHE A 67 0.93 -3.75 -0.87
N LEU A 68 0.19 -4.66 -0.21
CA LEU A 68 -0.63 -4.34 0.95
C LEU A 68 0.19 -4.18 2.24
N GLY A 69 1.37 -4.81 2.31
CA GLY A 69 2.24 -4.74 3.49
C GLY A 69 1.50 -5.14 4.76
N ALA A 70 1.53 -4.29 5.79
CA ALA A 70 0.82 -4.53 7.06
C ALA A 70 -0.70 -4.69 6.89
N ALA A 71 -1.28 -4.19 5.80
CA ALA A 71 -2.72 -4.32 5.52
C ALA A 71 -3.11 -5.71 4.98
N ALA A 72 -2.14 -6.57 4.62
CA ALA A 72 -2.38 -7.96 4.23
C ALA A 72 -2.71 -8.87 5.41
N GLY A 73 -2.57 -8.38 6.65
CA GLY A 73 -2.77 -9.14 7.87
C GLY A 73 -1.53 -9.93 8.31
N THR A 74 -1.69 -10.68 9.39
CA THR A 74 -0.64 -11.53 9.98
C THR A 74 -0.34 -12.75 9.11
N GLU A 75 0.86 -13.33 9.23
CA GLU A 75 1.24 -14.56 8.49
C GLU A 75 0.19 -15.68 8.63
N GLU A 76 -0.45 -15.80 9.80
CA GLU A 76 -1.49 -16.79 10.05
C GLU A 76 -2.78 -16.51 9.25
N GLU A 77 -3.18 -15.25 9.14
CA GLU A 77 -4.32 -14.84 8.30
C GLU A 77 -4.03 -15.05 6.82
N GLN A 78 -2.80 -14.76 6.38
CA GLN A 78 -2.37 -14.99 5.00
C GLN A 78 -2.39 -16.50 4.67
N ALA A 79 -1.90 -17.35 5.59
CA ALA A 79 -1.95 -18.80 5.43
C ALA A 79 -3.39 -19.33 5.36
N LYS A 80 -4.31 -18.77 6.16
CA LYS A 80 -5.74 -19.10 6.09
C LYS A 80 -6.34 -18.71 4.75
N ASN A 81 -6.04 -17.52 4.25
CA ASN A 81 -6.53 -17.05 2.94
C ASN A 81 -6.01 -17.94 1.80
N PHE A 82 -4.73 -18.31 1.83
CA PHE A 82 -4.15 -19.24 0.85
C PHE A 82 -4.88 -20.59 0.86
N GLN A 83 -5.07 -21.20 2.04
CA GLN A 83 -5.80 -22.46 2.16
C GLN A 83 -7.25 -22.35 1.68
N TRP A 84 -7.92 -21.25 1.97
CA TRP A 84 -9.28 -20.98 1.47
C TRP A 84 -9.31 -20.86 -0.06
N GLY A 85 -8.33 -20.19 -0.65
CA GLY A 85 -8.20 -20.04 -2.10
C GLY A 85 -7.97 -21.36 -2.83
N LEU A 86 -7.26 -22.32 -2.23
CA LEU A 86 -7.07 -23.67 -2.77
C LEU A 86 -8.33 -24.55 -2.65
N ARG A 87 -9.04 -24.47 -1.51
CA ARG A 87 -10.21 -25.33 -1.23
C ARG A 87 -11.44 -25.02 -2.09
N ARG A 88 -11.46 -23.87 -2.77
CA ARG A 88 -12.58 -23.40 -3.60
C ARG A 88 -12.34 -23.55 -5.11
N SER A 89 -11.20 -24.11 -5.51
CA SER A 89 -10.87 -24.45 -6.90
C SER A 89 -11.39 -25.82 -7.32
#